data_AF-A0A8S3QKU5-F1
#
_entry.id   AF-A0A8S3QKU5-F1
#
_cell.length_a   1.000
_cell.length_b   1.000
_cell.length_c   1.000
_cell.angle_alpha   90.00
_cell.angle_beta   90.00
_cell.angle_gamma   90.00
#
_symmetry.space_group_name_H-M   'P 1'
#
loop_
_entity.id
_entity.type
_entity.pdbx_description
1 polymer ?
#
loop_
_entity_poly.entity_id
_entity_poly.type
_entity_poly.pdbx_seq_one_letter_code
_entity_poly.pdbx_strand_id
1 'polypeptide(L)'
;MGASKSSFSSRSQVKSKSETHRKRKSAKEGWSNQMYFDPEADNEFGINYYIEHEGLGKLSTLVDAEERILNVYAYKVPLNNWQLTSFFMYHLFIIFNTKSWWWSIEKHTDCISIQRSKLESAVRCKHIQTYRRTPINLVKSDSGNKSVNDLICWLYNKNELNKEFDELFSNCKTFAKRVYDHVAANTYLFWFDGAFS
;
A
#
# COMPACT_ATOMS: atom_id res chain seq x y z
N MET A 1 -20.18 51.11 47.80
CA MET A 1 -20.81 49.78 47.61
C MET A 1 -20.46 49.28 46.21
N GLY A 2 -19.89 48.08 46.09
CA GLY A 2 -19.78 47.33 44.83
C GLY A 2 -18.45 47.42 44.05
N ALA A 3 -17.57 46.45 44.28
CA ALA A 3 -16.58 45.93 43.30
C ALA A 3 -17.33 45.37 42.06
N SER A 4 -16.77 45.04 40.88
CA SER A 4 -15.58 44.25 40.52
C SER A 4 -15.58 44.21 38.97
N LYS A 5 -14.47 44.55 38.29
CA LYS A 5 -13.60 43.68 37.46
C LYS A 5 -14.25 42.56 36.62
N SER A 6 -13.57 42.34 35.48
CA SER A 6 -13.48 41.12 34.65
C SER A 6 -14.49 41.04 33.50
N SER A 7 -14.24 40.43 32.34
CA SER A 7 -13.07 39.90 31.61
C SER A 7 -13.62 39.16 30.37
N PHE A 8 -12.73 38.60 29.54
CA PHE A 8 -12.94 37.74 28.35
C PHE A 8 -13.23 38.49 27.03
N SER A 9 -12.32 38.59 26.05
CA SER A 9 -11.35 37.65 25.44
C SER A 9 -11.99 36.42 24.82
N SER A 10 -12.03 36.38 23.48
CA SER A 10 -11.99 35.21 22.58
C SER A 10 -11.91 35.78 21.16
N ARG A 11 -10.75 35.95 20.51
CA ARG A 11 -9.82 34.95 19.96
C ARG A 11 -10.55 33.85 19.18
N SER A 12 -10.60 34.01 17.85
CA SER A 12 -10.24 32.97 16.87
C SER A 12 -10.80 33.34 15.51
N GLN A 13 -9.93 33.56 14.51
CA GLN A 13 -10.02 32.95 13.18
C GLN A 13 -8.71 33.26 12.45
N VAL A 14 -7.66 32.51 12.80
CA VAL A 14 -6.45 32.42 11.96
C VAL A 14 -6.80 31.45 10.82
N LYS A 15 -7.12 32.00 9.65
CA LYS A 15 -7.09 31.25 8.38
C LYS A 15 -5.63 31.03 8.03
N SER A 16 -5.13 29.80 8.17
CA SER A 16 -3.85 29.42 7.55
C SER A 16 -4.15 28.56 6.32
N LYS A 17 -4.13 29.23 5.15
CA LYS A 17 -3.81 28.57 3.88
C LYS A 17 -2.31 28.33 3.90
N SER A 18 -1.87 27.07 3.90
CA SER A 18 -0.48 26.75 3.61
C SER A 18 -0.38 26.27 2.16
N GLU A 19 -0.35 27.23 1.24
CA GLU A 19 0.29 27.03 -0.07
C GLU A 19 1.79 26.89 0.20
N THR A 20 2.30 25.66 0.13
CA THR A 20 3.74 25.44 0.08
C THR A 20 4.14 25.24 -1.37
N HIS A 21 4.60 26.33 -2.00
CA HIS A 21 5.48 26.26 -3.15
C HIS A 21 6.78 25.56 -2.73
N ARG A 22 6.86 24.23 -2.94
CA ARG A 22 8.12 23.50 -2.86
C ARG A 22 8.81 23.52 -4.22
N LYS A 23 9.98 24.18 -4.25
CA LYS A 23 11.00 24.04 -5.29
C LYS A 23 11.25 22.56 -5.57
N ARG A 24 11.07 22.15 -6.82
CA ARG A 24 11.48 20.85 -7.36
C ARG A 24 12.99 20.66 -7.12
N LYS A 25 13.34 19.71 -6.25
CA LYS A 25 14.68 19.12 -6.21
C LYS A 25 14.65 17.87 -7.10
N SER A 26 15.61 17.79 -8.00
CA SER A 26 15.77 16.72 -8.99
C SER A 26 16.09 15.38 -8.31
N ALA A 27 15.07 14.58 -8.05
CA ALA A 27 15.17 13.13 -8.14
C ALA A 27 14.83 12.76 -9.59
N LYS A 28 15.55 11.80 -10.19
CA LYS A 28 15.21 11.23 -11.51
C LYS A 28 13.71 10.90 -11.50
N GLU A 29 12.98 11.50 -12.43
CA GLU A 29 11.52 11.59 -12.45
C GLU A 29 10.86 10.21 -12.33
N GLY A 30 10.09 9.97 -11.26
CA GLY A 30 9.25 8.77 -11.14
C GLY A 30 8.96 8.39 -9.68
N TRP A 31 9.99 8.04 -8.92
CA TRP A 31 9.81 7.43 -7.59
C TRP A 31 9.69 8.48 -6.46
N SER A 32 8.59 8.42 -5.69
CA SER A 32 8.28 9.40 -4.64
C SER A 32 8.93 9.12 -3.28
N ASN A 33 9.43 7.90 -3.03
CA ASN A 33 9.79 7.41 -1.69
C ASN A 33 8.63 7.47 -0.66
N GLN A 34 7.38 7.55 -1.14
CA GLN A 34 6.19 7.60 -0.30
C GLN A 34 5.38 6.31 -0.43
N MET A 35 4.53 6.08 0.56
CA MET A 35 3.47 5.10 0.51
C MET A 35 2.12 5.79 0.32
N TYR A 36 1.38 5.39 -0.71
CA TYR A 36 -0.04 5.73 -0.84
C TYR A 36 -0.87 4.81 0.06
N PHE A 37 -1.76 5.38 0.86
CA PHE A 37 -2.70 4.62 1.68
C PHE A 37 -4.15 5.05 1.43
N ASP A 38 -4.97 4.11 0.98
CA ASP A 38 -6.42 4.24 0.86
C ASP A 38 -7.13 3.38 1.94
N PRO A 39 -7.69 4.01 2.99
CA PRO A 39 -8.34 3.30 4.08
C PRO A 39 -9.71 2.73 3.72
N GLU A 40 -10.31 3.11 2.60
CA GLU A 40 -11.69 2.81 2.20
C GLU A 40 -11.78 2.67 0.67
N ALA A 41 -11.15 1.65 0.10
CA ALA A 41 -11.06 1.48 -1.35
C ALA A 41 -12.42 1.22 -2.05
N ASP A 42 -13.47 0.94 -1.28
CA ASP A 42 -14.86 0.87 -1.73
C ASP A 42 -15.58 2.24 -1.74
N ASN A 43 -14.95 3.29 -1.22
CA ASN A 43 -15.47 4.66 -1.16
C ASN A 43 -14.68 5.58 -2.11
N GLU A 44 -15.28 5.95 -3.24
CA GLU A 44 -14.65 6.81 -4.25
C GLU A 44 -14.30 8.21 -3.73
N PHE A 45 -14.99 8.68 -2.69
CA PHE A 45 -14.79 10.00 -2.07
C PHE A 45 -14.03 9.91 -0.74
N GLY A 46 -13.41 8.78 -0.45
CA GLY A 46 -12.63 8.55 0.76
C GLY A 46 -11.40 9.46 0.87
N ILE A 47 -10.90 9.63 2.10
CA ILE A 47 -9.65 10.36 2.37
C ILE A 47 -8.48 9.43 2.10
N ASN A 48 -7.54 9.87 1.26
CA ASN A 48 -6.31 9.17 0.97
C ASN A 48 -5.10 9.85 1.63
N TYR A 49 -4.08 9.06 1.96
CA TYR A 49 -2.87 9.53 2.62
C TYR A 49 -1.63 9.24 1.76
N TYR A 50 -0.67 10.15 1.82
CA TYR A 50 0.69 9.95 1.33
C TYR A 50 1.62 9.97 2.53
N ILE A 51 2.30 8.86 2.77
CA ILE A 51 3.05 8.62 4.00
C ILE A 51 4.54 8.48 3.64
N GLU A 52 5.35 9.39 4.14
CA GLU A 52 6.82 9.31 4.03
C GLU A 52 7.37 8.19 4.91
N HIS A 53 8.61 7.77 4.66
CA HIS A 53 9.26 6.67 5.38
C HIS A 53 9.21 6.82 6.90
N GLU A 54 9.53 8.00 7.41
CA GLU A 54 9.51 8.36 8.83
C GLU A 54 8.08 8.39 9.40
N GLY A 55 7.08 8.51 8.52
CA GLY A 55 5.67 8.51 8.85
C GLY A 55 5.01 7.13 8.89
N LEU A 56 5.69 6.05 8.50
CA LEU A 56 5.09 4.70 8.47
C LEU A 56 4.52 4.27 9.82
N GLY A 57 5.19 4.65 10.92
CA GLY A 57 4.70 4.39 12.27
C GLY A 57 3.37 5.08 12.60
N LYS A 58 2.94 6.08 11.81
CA LYS A 58 1.62 6.71 11.97
C LYS A 58 0.51 5.87 11.32
N LEU A 59 0.82 4.91 10.45
CA LEU A 59 -0.21 4.05 9.86
C LEU A 59 -0.99 3.29 10.94
N SER A 60 -0.31 2.87 12.02
CA SER A 60 -0.97 2.21 13.16
C SER A 60 -1.92 3.12 13.94
N THR A 61 -1.86 4.44 13.75
CA THR A 61 -2.87 5.35 14.31
C THR A 61 -4.13 5.46 13.44
N LEU A 62 -4.05 5.04 12.18
CA LEU A 62 -5.14 5.10 11.20
C LEU A 62 -5.92 3.78 11.09
N VAL A 63 -5.33 2.68 11.55
CA VAL A 63 -5.87 1.33 11.42
C VAL A 63 -5.62 0.54 12.69
N ASP A 64 -6.48 -0.43 12.97
CA ASP A 64 -6.20 -1.46 13.99
C ASP A 64 -5.06 -2.34 13.46
N ALA A 65 -3.83 -2.01 13.86
CA ALA A 65 -2.63 -2.65 13.34
C ALA A 65 -2.36 -3.99 14.01
N GLU A 66 -2.94 -4.22 15.18
CA GLU A 66 -2.89 -5.48 15.92
C GLU A 66 -3.73 -6.58 15.26
N GLU A 67 -4.59 -6.24 14.29
CA GLU A 67 -5.35 -7.22 13.52
C GLU A 67 -4.42 -8.28 12.90
N ARG A 68 -4.73 -9.55 13.19
CA ARG A 68 -4.02 -10.69 12.61
C ARG A 68 -4.39 -10.86 11.14
N ILE A 69 -3.36 -11.05 10.32
CA ILE A 69 -3.51 -11.52 8.95
C ILE A 69 -3.93 -12.98 9.01
N LEU A 70 -5.10 -13.29 8.45
CA LEU A 70 -5.69 -14.63 8.47
C LEU A 70 -5.26 -15.43 7.24
N ASN A 71 -5.35 -14.82 6.06
CA ASN A 71 -4.91 -15.42 4.80
C ASN A 71 -4.20 -14.39 3.95
N VAL A 72 -3.28 -14.86 3.11
CA VAL A 72 -2.52 -14.08 2.15
C VAL A 72 -2.61 -14.74 0.77
N TYR A 73 -2.72 -13.91 -0.26
CA TYR A 73 -2.91 -14.29 -1.65
C TYR A 73 -1.98 -13.46 -2.54
N ALA A 74 -1.21 -14.11 -3.40
CA ALA A 74 -0.45 -13.46 -4.45
C ALA A 74 -1.25 -13.52 -5.76
N TYR A 75 -1.49 -12.37 -6.38
CA TYR A 75 -2.22 -12.25 -7.64
C TYR A 75 -1.35 -11.63 -8.73
N LYS A 76 -1.55 -12.05 -9.98
CA LYS A 76 -0.90 -11.46 -11.15
C LYS A 76 -1.91 -10.90 -12.14
N VAL A 77 -1.53 -9.79 -12.78
CA VAL A 77 -2.26 -9.13 -13.88
C VAL A 77 -1.32 -8.83 -15.05
N PRO A 78 -1.82 -8.76 -16.29
CA PRO A 78 -1.00 -8.37 -17.43
C PRO A 78 -0.53 -6.91 -17.29
N LEU A 79 0.63 -6.59 -17.86
CA LEU A 79 1.14 -5.21 -17.92
C LEU A 79 0.44 -4.41 -19.01
N ASN A 80 0.06 -5.06 -20.11
CA ASN A 80 -0.67 -4.46 -21.22
C ASN A 80 -1.85 -5.33 -21.64
N ASN A 81 -2.97 -4.71 -22.04
CA ASN A 81 -4.19 -5.43 -22.45
C ASN A 81 -4.01 -6.33 -23.69
N TRP A 82 -2.96 -6.09 -24.49
CA TRP A 82 -2.66 -6.85 -25.72
C TRP A 82 -1.64 -7.98 -25.51
N GLN A 83 -1.16 -8.21 -24.28
CA GLN A 83 -0.20 -9.29 -24.02
C GLN A 83 -0.89 -10.66 -24.07
N LEU A 84 -0.73 -11.37 -25.20
CA LEU A 84 -1.23 -12.74 -25.41
C LEU A 84 -0.47 -13.80 -24.59
N THR A 85 0.80 -13.56 -24.26
CA THR A 85 1.64 -14.49 -23.46
C THR A 85 2.18 -13.80 -22.22
N SER A 86 1.48 -13.98 -21.09
CA SER A 86 1.83 -13.45 -19.77
C SER A 86 3.01 -14.16 -19.10
N PHE A 87 3.78 -14.97 -19.84
CA PHE A 87 4.80 -15.85 -19.26
C PHE A 87 5.95 -15.08 -18.58
N PHE A 88 6.39 -13.95 -19.15
CA PHE A 88 7.52 -13.19 -18.59
C PHE A 88 7.16 -11.79 -18.06
N MET A 89 6.11 -11.17 -18.59
CA MET A 89 5.73 -9.79 -18.28
C MET A 89 4.36 -9.74 -17.61
N TYR A 90 4.35 -9.61 -16.28
CA TYR A 90 3.15 -9.43 -15.47
C TYR A 90 3.47 -8.57 -14.25
N HIS A 91 2.45 -7.88 -13.74
CA HIS A 91 2.50 -7.21 -12.45
C HIS A 91 2.00 -8.14 -11.36
N LEU A 92 2.66 -8.12 -10.21
CA LEU A 92 2.35 -8.97 -9.07
C LEU A 92 2.00 -8.10 -7.86
N PHE A 93 0.91 -8.44 -7.19
CA PHE A 93 0.44 -7.76 -6.01
C PHE A 93 -0.08 -8.74 -4.97
N ILE A 94 -0.09 -8.31 -3.72
CA ILE A 94 -0.51 -9.13 -2.59
C ILE A 94 -1.86 -8.64 -2.09
N ILE A 95 -2.77 -9.59 -1.86
CA ILE A 95 -4.01 -9.40 -1.11
C ILE A 95 -3.88 -10.17 0.18
N PHE A 96 -4.40 -9.64 1.26
CA PHE A 96 -4.57 -10.39 2.49
C PHE A 96 -5.85 -9.95 3.20
N ASN A 97 -6.35 -10.79 4.09
CA ASN A 97 -7.51 -10.43 4.90
C ASN A 97 -7.20 -10.57 6.39
N THR A 98 -7.79 -9.68 7.16
CA THR A 98 -7.90 -9.76 8.61
C THR A 98 -9.31 -10.23 8.98
N LYS A 99 -9.65 -10.14 10.27
CA LYS A 99 -11.01 -10.39 10.74
C LYS A 99 -12.02 -9.41 10.13
N SER A 100 -11.62 -8.15 9.93
CA SER A 100 -12.56 -7.08 9.62
C SER A 100 -12.35 -6.45 8.24
N TRP A 101 -11.22 -6.71 7.59
CA TRP A 101 -10.83 -5.99 6.38
C TRP A 101 -10.14 -6.89 5.37
N TRP A 102 -10.36 -6.56 4.10
CA TRP A 102 -9.53 -6.99 3.00
C TRP A 102 -8.52 -5.90 2.69
N TRP A 103 -7.31 -6.30 2.33
CA TRP A 103 -6.18 -5.41 2.06
C TRP A 103 -5.52 -5.79 0.75
N SER A 104 -4.95 -4.82 0.05
CA SER A 104 -3.96 -5.07 -0.98
C SER A 104 -2.73 -4.19 -0.81
N ILE A 105 -1.57 -4.73 -1.14
CA ILE A 105 -0.30 -4.01 -1.14
C ILE A 105 0.50 -4.37 -2.41
N GLU A 106 1.04 -3.34 -3.04
CA GLU A 106 1.83 -3.47 -4.27
C GLU A 106 2.80 -2.31 -4.44
N LYS A 107 3.84 -2.53 -5.24
CA LYS A 107 4.83 -1.51 -5.61
C LYS A 107 4.66 -1.16 -7.08
N HIS A 108 4.38 0.10 -7.36
CA HIS A 108 4.26 0.65 -8.72
C HIS A 108 5.52 1.46 -9.08
N THR A 109 5.55 2.10 -10.24
CA THR A 109 6.64 3.01 -10.69
C THR A 109 6.83 4.22 -9.78
N ASP A 110 5.78 4.65 -9.08
CA ASP A 110 5.76 5.96 -8.42
C ASP A 110 5.80 5.84 -6.88
N CYS A 111 5.21 4.78 -6.33
CA CYS A 111 5.12 4.54 -4.88
C CYS A 111 4.85 3.06 -4.54
N ILE A 112 4.93 2.73 -3.26
CA ILE A 112 4.23 1.56 -2.70
C ILE A 112 2.81 2.02 -2.39
N SER A 113 1.80 1.25 -2.79
CA SER A 113 0.41 1.50 -2.44
C SER A 113 -0.09 0.40 -1.53
N ILE A 114 -0.76 0.78 -0.44
CA ILE A 114 -1.55 -0.11 0.39
C ILE A 114 -2.98 0.43 0.43
N GLN A 115 -3.96 -0.46 0.34
CA GLN A 115 -5.37 -0.08 0.40
C GLN A 115 -6.17 -1.15 1.12
N ARG A 116 -7.30 -0.78 1.71
CA ARG A 116 -8.18 -1.74 2.38
C ARG A 116 -9.65 -1.44 2.11
N SER A 117 -10.50 -2.45 2.27
CA SER A 117 -11.94 -2.35 2.09
C SER A 117 -12.67 -3.43 2.87
N LYS A 118 -13.97 -3.23 3.11
CA LYS A 118 -14.86 -4.31 3.54
C LYS A 118 -15.15 -5.31 2.43
N LEU A 119 -14.97 -4.91 1.17
CA LEU A 119 -15.22 -5.73 -0.01
C LEU A 119 -13.91 -6.28 -0.58
N GLU A 120 -13.80 -7.60 -0.67
CA GLU A 120 -12.67 -8.30 -1.29
C GLU A 120 -12.44 -7.83 -2.73
N SER A 121 -13.51 -7.67 -3.49
CA SER A 121 -13.46 -7.22 -4.87
C SER A 121 -12.93 -5.80 -5.03
N ALA A 122 -13.11 -4.90 -4.05
CA ALA A 122 -12.60 -3.54 -4.13
C ALA A 122 -11.06 -3.54 -4.09
N VAL A 123 -10.45 -4.34 -3.21
CA VAL A 123 -8.98 -4.45 -3.16
C VAL A 123 -8.40 -5.35 -4.24
N ARG A 124 -9.13 -6.38 -4.69
CA ARG A 124 -8.67 -7.25 -5.77
C ARG A 124 -8.78 -6.60 -7.15
N CYS A 125 -9.92 -5.98 -7.44
CA CYS A 125 -10.22 -5.49 -8.79
C CYS A 125 -9.79 -4.04 -9.00
N LYS A 126 -9.57 -3.23 -7.96
CA LYS A 126 -9.17 -1.82 -8.11
C LYS A 126 -7.82 -1.50 -7.46
N HIS A 127 -7.00 -0.73 -8.16
CA HIS A 127 -5.77 -0.12 -7.67
C HIS A 127 -5.92 1.40 -7.76
N ILE A 128 -5.82 2.12 -6.64
CA ILE A 128 -5.96 3.59 -6.60
C ILE A 128 -7.24 4.03 -7.34
N GLN A 129 -8.37 3.47 -6.93
CA GLN A 129 -9.71 3.71 -7.52
C GLN A 129 -9.90 3.33 -9.00
N THR A 130 -8.87 2.80 -9.68
CA THR A 130 -8.94 2.38 -11.08
C THR A 130 -9.00 0.87 -11.19
N TYR A 131 -9.80 0.32 -12.11
CA TYR A 131 -9.84 -1.13 -12.33
C TYR A 131 -8.49 -1.67 -12.83
N ARG A 132 -8.02 -2.75 -12.19
CA ARG A 132 -6.87 -3.52 -12.67
C ARG A 132 -7.20 -4.18 -14.01
N ARG A 133 -6.16 -4.37 -14.81
CA ARG A 133 -6.25 -5.12 -16.06
C ARG A 133 -6.66 -6.57 -15.80
N THR A 134 -7.40 -7.15 -16.74
CA THR A 134 -7.86 -8.53 -16.68
C THR A 134 -7.09 -9.40 -17.69
N PRO A 135 -6.93 -10.72 -17.43
CA PRO A 135 -7.44 -11.46 -16.27
C PRO A 135 -6.60 -11.24 -14.99
N ILE A 136 -7.27 -11.26 -13.84
CA ILE A 136 -6.64 -11.26 -12.52
C ILE A 136 -6.53 -12.71 -12.06
N ASN A 137 -5.30 -13.24 -12.01
CA ASN A 137 -5.07 -14.66 -11.73
C ASN A 137 -4.45 -14.85 -10.36
N LEU A 138 -5.02 -15.74 -9.56
CA LEU A 138 -4.40 -16.21 -8.31
C LEU A 138 -3.15 -17.01 -8.67
N VAL A 139 -2.02 -16.63 -8.09
CA VAL A 139 -0.74 -17.34 -8.23
C VAL A 139 -0.55 -18.29 -7.06
N LYS A 140 -0.82 -17.81 -5.84
CA LYS A 140 -0.60 -18.58 -4.62
C LYS A 140 -1.43 -18.06 -3.46
N SER A 141 -1.77 -18.92 -2.52
CA SER A 141 -2.44 -18.57 -1.26
C SER A 141 -1.85 -19.35 -0.09
N ASP A 142 -1.86 -18.76 1.10
CA ASP A 142 -1.47 -19.40 2.36
C ASP A 142 -2.22 -18.75 3.54
N SER A 143 -2.15 -19.36 4.71
CA SER A 143 -2.55 -18.69 5.95
C SER A 143 -1.52 -17.62 6.33
N GLY A 144 -1.99 -16.60 7.04
CA GLY A 144 -1.12 -15.57 7.63
C GLY A 144 -0.63 -15.97 9.01
N ASN A 145 0.60 -15.59 9.35
CA ASN A 145 1.16 -15.79 10.70
C ASN A 145 1.53 -14.48 11.42
N LYS A 146 1.34 -13.33 10.76
CA LYS A 146 1.69 -11.99 11.24
C LYS A 146 0.47 -11.09 11.47
N SER A 147 0.69 -9.97 12.16
CA SER A 147 -0.24 -8.84 12.22
C SER A 147 0.00 -7.84 11.10
N VAL A 148 -0.92 -6.90 10.90
CA VAL A 148 -0.71 -5.74 10.02
C VAL A 148 0.46 -4.89 10.54
N ASN A 149 0.60 -4.74 11.86
CA ASN A 149 1.71 -4.03 12.49
C ASN A 149 3.06 -4.67 12.16
N ASP A 150 3.17 -6.00 12.19
CA ASP A 150 4.39 -6.71 11.79
C ASP A 150 4.78 -6.41 10.33
N LEU A 151 3.81 -6.25 9.44
CA LEU A 151 4.04 -5.85 8.04
C LEU A 151 4.53 -4.40 7.96
N ILE A 152 3.89 -3.47 8.67
CA ILE A 152 4.29 -2.05 8.71
C ILE A 152 5.71 -1.90 9.27
N CYS A 153 6.00 -2.53 10.41
CA CYS A 153 7.33 -2.54 11.00
C CYS A 153 8.36 -3.13 10.06
N TRP A 154 8.01 -4.17 9.29
CA TRP A 154 8.91 -4.74 8.30
C TRP A 154 9.19 -3.80 7.14
N LEU A 155 8.16 -3.13 6.58
CA LEU A 155 8.34 -2.13 5.52
C LEU A 155 9.31 -1.02 5.95
N TYR A 156 9.18 -0.57 7.20
CA TYR A 156 10.07 0.40 7.82
C TYR A 156 11.48 -0.17 8.01
N ASN A 157 11.63 -1.27 8.73
CA ASN A 157 12.94 -1.85 9.07
C ASN A 157 13.73 -2.34 7.84
N LYS A 158 13.04 -2.77 6.78
CA LYS A 158 13.68 -3.16 5.51
C LYS A 158 13.88 -1.99 4.56
N ASN A 159 13.52 -0.78 4.95
CA ASN A 159 13.67 0.44 4.17
C ASN A 159 13.03 0.33 2.77
N GLU A 160 11.86 -0.31 2.66
CA GLU A 160 11.27 -0.66 1.36
C GLU A 160 10.84 0.56 0.53
N LEU A 161 10.43 1.66 1.19
CA LEU A 161 10.05 2.91 0.53
C LEU A 161 11.23 3.61 -0.17
N ASN A 162 12.45 3.46 0.37
CA ASN A 162 13.65 4.08 -0.19
C ASN A 162 14.40 3.15 -1.16
N LYS A 163 13.91 1.93 -1.40
CA LYS A 163 14.44 1.08 -2.47
C LYS A 163 13.92 1.62 -3.80
N GLU A 164 14.79 2.21 -4.60
CA GLU A 164 14.42 2.77 -5.90
C GLU A 164 13.72 1.74 -6.79
N PHE A 165 12.84 2.24 -7.65
CA PHE A 165 12.19 1.44 -8.68
C PHE A 165 13.12 1.29 -9.89
N ASP A 166 13.83 0.18 -9.97
CA ASP A 166 14.41 -0.34 -11.21
C ASP A 166 13.29 -0.88 -12.13
N GLU A 167 13.18 -0.28 -13.33
CA GLU A 167 12.09 -0.45 -14.30
C GLU A 167 12.06 -1.84 -14.98
N LEU A 168 13.11 -2.65 -14.85
CA LEU A 168 13.23 -3.95 -15.53
C LEU A 168 12.39 -5.08 -14.92
N PHE A 169 11.17 -4.78 -14.45
CA PHE A 169 10.14 -5.73 -14.00
C PHE A 169 10.46 -6.57 -12.75
N SER A 170 11.72 -6.60 -12.33
CA SER A 170 12.15 -7.36 -11.14
C SER A 170 11.59 -6.75 -9.86
N ASN A 171 11.38 -5.44 -9.78
CA ASN A 171 11.15 -4.78 -8.50
C ASN A 171 9.74 -4.98 -7.93
N CYS A 172 8.67 -4.88 -8.73
CA CYS A 172 7.30 -5.12 -8.24
C CYS A 172 7.11 -6.59 -7.84
N LYS A 173 7.62 -7.50 -8.69
CA LYS A 173 7.66 -8.95 -8.48
C LYS A 173 8.43 -9.32 -7.21
N THR A 174 9.65 -8.82 -7.07
CA THR A 174 10.50 -9.11 -5.90
C THR A 174 9.91 -8.48 -4.63
N PHE A 175 9.35 -7.28 -4.72
CA PHE A 175 8.64 -6.66 -3.59
C PHE A 175 7.45 -7.50 -3.13
N ALA A 176 6.54 -7.87 -4.04
CA ALA A 176 5.38 -8.68 -3.72
C ALA A 176 5.79 -10.04 -3.14
N LYS A 177 6.82 -10.69 -3.70
CA LYS A 177 7.42 -11.90 -3.13
C LYS A 177 7.91 -11.68 -1.69
N ARG A 178 8.70 -10.64 -1.43
CA ARG A 178 9.21 -10.34 -0.09
C ARG A 178 8.08 -10.08 0.92
N VAL A 179 7.03 -9.38 0.50
CA VAL A 179 5.83 -9.16 1.34
C VAL A 179 5.14 -10.49 1.63
N TYR A 180 4.87 -11.30 0.61
CA TYR A 180 4.22 -12.60 0.76
C TYR A 180 5.00 -13.50 1.73
N ASP A 181 6.30 -13.66 1.49
CA ASP A 181 7.18 -14.50 2.32
C ASP A 181 7.29 -14.01 3.77
N HIS A 182 7.11 -12.71 4.02
CA HIS A 182 7.15 -12.15 5.37
C HIS A 182 5.88 -12.45 6.18
N VAL A 183 4.71 -12.49 5.53
CA VAL A 183 3.42 -12.63 6.21
C VAL A 183 2.81 -14.04 6.12
N ALA A 184 3.22 -14.84 5.14
CA ALA A 184 2.76 -16.21 4.95
C ALA A 184 3.28 -17.15 6.04
N ALA A 185 2.47 -18.15 6.40
CA ALA A 185 2.78 -19.06 7.49
C ALA A 185 3.74 -20.19 7.10
N ASN A 186 3.55 -20.80 5.93
CA ASN A 186 4.14 -22.11 5.62
C ASN A 186 4.83 -22.16 4.25
N THR A 187 4.57 -21.20 3.40
CA THR A 187 4.97 -21.28 2.00
C THR A 187 5.67 -20.01 1.54
N TYR A 188 6.73 -20.21 0.75
CA TYR A 188 7.41 -19.14 0.04
C TYR A 188 6.83 -19.00 -1.36
N LEU A 189 6.75 -17.78 -1.87
CA LEU A 189 6.40 -17.56 -3.27
C LEU A 189 7.61 -17.93 -4.14
N PHE A 190 7.51 -19.00 -4.94
CA PHE A 190 8.56 -19.42 -5.86
C PHE A 190 8.24 -18.96 -7.28
N TRP A 191 9.29 -18.64 -8.05
CA TRP A 191 9.15 -18.41 -9.48
C TRP A 191 9.03 -19.76 -10.18
N PHE A 192 7.92 -19.99 -10.89
CA PHE A 192 7.92 -20.93 -12.00
C PHE A 192 8.19 -20.12 -13.26
N ASP A 193 9.43 -19.69 -13.43
CA ASP A 193 9.93 -19.46 -14.79
C ASP A 193 10.19 -20.87 -15.30
N GLY A 194 9.46 -21.30 -16.33
CA GLY A 194 9.70 -22.57 -16.99
C GLY A 194 11.10 -22.59 -17.59
N ALA A 195 12.12 -22.88 -16.78
CA ALA A 195 13.37 -23.43 -17.25
C ALA A 195 13.04 -24.88 -17.63
N PHE A 196 13.04 -25.12 -18.94
CA PHE A 196 13.12 -26.46 -19.48
C PHE A 196 14.26 -27.22 -18.79
N SER A 197 13.98 -28.49 -18.51
CA SER A 197 14.95 -29.57 -18.35
C SER A 197 16.11 -29.47 -19.33
#